data_AF-A0A0C3CJN1-F1
#
_entry.id   AF-A0A0C3CJN1-F1
#
_cell.length_a   1.000
_cell.length_b   1.000
_cell.length_c   1.000
_cell.angle_alpha   90.00
_cell.angle_beta   90.00
_cell.angle_gamma   90.00
#
_symmetry.space_group_name_H-M   'P 1'
#
loop_
_entity.id
_entity.type
_entity.pdbx_description
1 polymer ?
#
loop_
_entity_poly.entity_id
_entity_poly.type
_entity_poly.pdbx_seq_one_letter_code
_entity_poly.pdbx_strand_id
1 'polypeptide(L)'
;MSKKVTYHGRIHTSSDAIILLEACRLGLLPKLRQRLAEKERQLVKSGSVFVWDEHEAGMRRWTDGKLWSSSRVSGRFLIYHEMEGKHGRG
;
A
#
# COMPACT_ATOMS: atom_id res chain seq x y z
N MET A 1 11.04 3.62 15.84
CA MET A 1 11.58 3.84 14.47
C MET A 1 10.46 4.30 13.56
N SER A 2 10.69 5.27 12.68
CA SER A 2 9.69 5.76 11.72
C SER A 2 9.53 4.78 10.56
N LYS A 3 8.29 4.41 10.19
CA LYS A 3 8.04 3.56 9.03
C LYS A 3 8.37 4.28 7.73
N LYS A 4 8.82 3.52 6.74
CA LYS A 4 9.20 4.01 5.42
C LYS A 4 8.34 3.34 4.34
N VAL A 5 8.10 4.05 3.25
CA VAL A 5 7.58 3.47 2.02
C VAL A 5 8.56 2.41 1.51
N THR A 6 8.06 1.32 0.93
CA THR A 6 8.92 0.28 0.34
C THR A 6 9.60 0.79 -0.91
N TYR A 7 8.84 1.48 -1.75
CA TYR A 7 9.30 2.04 -3.01
C TYR A 7 8.48 3.30 -3.34
N HIS A 8 9.06 4.20 -4.12
CA HIS A 8 8.35 5.38 -4.63
C HIS A 8 8.40 5.39 -6.16
N GLY A 9 7.27 5.12 -6.79
CA GLY A 9 7.12 5.01 -8.25
C GLY A 9 5.79 4.38 -8.64
N ARG A 10 5.71 3.84 -9.86
CA ARG A 10 4.48 3.25 -10.41
C ARG A 10 4.67 1.77 -10.68
N ILE A 11 3.66 0.97 -10.34
CA ILE A 11 3.55 -0.44 -10.74
C ILE A 11 2.63 -0.50 -11.93
N HIS A 12 3.15 -0.81 -13.11
CA HIS A 12 2.37 -0.87 -14.35
C HIS A 12 2.06 -2.32 -14.74
N THR A 13 3.01 -3.22 -14.53
CA THR A 13 2.91 -4.62 -14.95
C THR A 13 3.09 -5.57 -13.77
N SER A 14 2.69 -6.84 -13.95
CA SER A 14 2.96 -7.88 -12.95
C SER A 14 4.47 -8.08 -12.74
N SER A 15 5.30 -7.84 -13.75
CA SER A 15 6.75 -7.95 -13.65
C SER A 15 7.34 -6.91 -12.69
N ASP A 16 6.84 -5.67 -12.73
CA ASP A 16 7.26 -4.62 -11.79
C ASP A 16 6.98 -5.04 -10.33
N ALA A 17 5.80 -5.63 -10.10
CA ALA A 17 5.42 -6.13 -8.79
C ALA A 17 6.34 -7.28 -8.32
N ILE A 18 6.67 -8.23 -9.21
CA ILE A 18 7.56 -9.36 -8.90
C ILE A 18 8.96 -8.86 -8.53
N ILE A 19 9.50 -7.88 -9.24
CA ILE A 19 10.81 -7.28 -8.94
C ILE A 19 10.82 -6.68 -7.53
N LEU A 20 9.78 -5.93 -7.16
CA LEU A 20 9.69 -5.36 -5.81
C LEU A 20 9.52 -6.42 -4.72
N LEU A 21 8.73 -7.47 -4.98
CA LEU A 21 8.58 -8.60 -4.05
C LEU A 21 9.93 -9.30 -3.82
N GLU A 22 10.69 -9.54 -4.89
CA GLU A 22 12.01 -10.16 -4.81
C GLU A 22 13.03 -9.27 -4.09
N ALA A 23 13.06 -7.97 -4.39
CA ALA A 23 13.92 -7.02 -3.68
C ALA A 23 13.60 -6.94 -2.17
N CYS A 24 12.33 -7.04 -1.79
CA CYS A 24 11.91 -7.18 -0.39
C CYS A 24 12.35 -8.51 0.23
N ARG A 25 12.26 -9.62 -0.51
CA ARG A 25 12.70 -10.95 -0.05
C ARG A 25 14.21 -10.98 0.22
N LEU A 26 15.00 -10.34 -0.63
CA LEU A 26 16.46 -10.19 -0.49
C LEU A 26 16.88 -9.14 0.56
N GLY A 27 15.93 -8.39 1.14
CA GLY A 27 16.22 -7.34 2.12
C GLY A 27 16.79 -6.04 1.53
N LEU A 28 16.75 -5.89 0.21
CA LEU A 28 17.20 -4.68 -0.50
C LEU A 28 16.21 -3.52 -0.33
N LEU A 29 14.91 -3.84 -0.22
CA LEU A 29 13.85 -2.88 0.06
C LEU A 29 13.14 -3.21 1.38
N PRO A 30 12.68 -2.20 2.13
CA PRO A 30 12.01 -2.44 3.41
C PRO A 30 10.59 -2.98 3.20
N LYS A 31 10.23 -4.02 3.95
CA LYS A 31 8.84 -4.46 4.13
C LYS A 31 8.18 -3.70 5.28
N LEU A 32 6.89 -3.42 5.12
CA LEU A 32 6.05 -2.97 6.21
C LEU A 32 5.76 -4.15 7.16
N ARG A 33 6.19 -4.04 8.42
CA ARG A 33 6.06 -5.12 9.43
C ARG A 33 4.88 -4.97 10.39
N GLN A 34 4.03 -3.98 10.20
CA GLN A 34 2.82 -3.73 11.01
C GLN A 34 1.99 -2.62 10.35
N ARG A 35 0.68 -2.60 10.62
CA ARG A 35 -0.27 -1.61 10.09
C ARG A 35 0.19 -0.17 10.37
N LEU A 36 -0.03 0.75 9.43
CA LEU A 36 0.26 2.17 9.63
C LEU A 36 -0.53 2.74 10.81
N ALA A 37 0.16 3.45 11.70
CA ALA A 37 -0.47 4.32 12.68
C ALA A 37 -1.08 5.54 11.99
N GLU A 38 -1.99 6.23 12.65
CA GLU A 38 -2.70 7.38 12.08
C GLU A 38 -1.75 8.44 11.51
N LYS A 39 -0.74 8.84 12.28
CA LYS A 39 0.31 9.77 11.84
C LYS A 39 1.12 9.30 10.63
N GLU A 40 1.20 7.99 10.39
CA GLU A 40 1.96 7.41 9.29
C GLU A 40 1.13 7.30 8.01
N ARG A 41 -0.20 7.46 8.08
CA ARG A 41 -1.10 7.43 6.92
C ARG A 41 -0.83 8.58 5.94
N GLN A 42 -0.19 9.66 6.39
CA GLN A 42 0.32 10.72 5.49
C GLN A 42 1.35 10.22 4.47
N LEU A 43 1.94 9.03 4.68
CA LEU A 43 2.81 8.38 3.71
C LEU A 43 2.03 7.80 2.53
N VAL A 44 0.71 7.62 2.64
CA VAL A 44 -0.15 7.10 1.57
C VAL A 44 -0.52 8.23 0.63
N LYS A 45 0.32 8.39 -0.40
CA LYS A 45 0.21 9.42 -1.43
C LYS A 45 0.59 8.84 -2.79
N SER A 46 0.37 9.61 -3.85
CA SER A 46 0.75 9.21 -5.20
C SER A 46 2.22 8.76 -5.24
N GLY A 47 2.47 7.61 -5.85
CA GLY A 47 3.79 6.99 -5.96
C GLY A 47 4.20 6.10 -4.79
N SER A 48 3.56 6.18 -3.62
CA SER A 48 3.91 5.33 -2.47
C SER A 48 3.50 3.88 -2.70
N VAL A 49 4.48 2.98 -2.63
CA VAL A 49 4.27 1.53 -2.68
C VAL A 49 4.66 0.91 -1.34
N PHE A 50 3.78 0.05 -0.82
CA PHE A 50 3.99 -0.70 0.42
C PHE A 50 3.91 -2.19 0.12
N VAL A 51 4.90 -2.93 0.58
CA VAL A 51 4.92 -4.40 0.54
C VAL A 51 4.94 -4.90 1.98
N TRP A 52 4.08 -5.87 2.29
CA TRP A 52 4.05 -6.52 3.60
C TRP A 52 3.88 -8.02 3.44
N ASP A 53 4.36 -8.75 4.44
CA ASP A 53 4.03 -10.16 4.63
C ASP A 53 2.82 -10.25 5.59
N GLU A 54 1.82 -11.06 5.26
CA GLU A 54 0.58 -11.16 6.05
C GLU A 54 0.84 -11.60 7.49
N HIS A 55 1.72 -12.59 7.68
CA HIS A 55 2.02 -13.16 8.98
C HIS A 55 2.92 -12.24 9.80
N GLU A 56 4.02 -11.75 9.22
CA GLU A 56 4.95 -10.84 9.91
C GLU A 56 4.25 -9.55 10.34
N ALA A 57 3.36 -9.01 9.50
CA ALA A 57 2.66 -7.76 9.77
C ALA A 57 1.33 -7.93 10.52
N GLY A 58 0.87 -9.18 10.70
CA GLY A 58 -0.47 -9.48 11.25
C GLY A 58 -1.59 -8.82 10.46
N MET A 59 -1.45 -8.68 9.14
CA MET A 59 -2.30 -7.85 8.29
C MET A 59 -2.77 -8.59 7.04
N ARG A 60 -4.01 -9.08 7.06
CA ARG A 60 -4.67 -9.70 5.88
C ARG A 60 -5.18 -8.69 4.85
N ARG A 61 -5.47 -7.48 5.31
CA ARG A 61 -6.07 -6.41 4.50
C ARG A 61 -5.42 -5.07 4.83
N TRP A 62 -5.10 -4.33 3.78
CA TRP A 62 -4.66 -2.95 3.87
C TRP A 62 -5.77 -2.06 4.43
N THR A 63 -5.41 -1.15 5.35
CA THR A 63 -6.29 -0.03 5.74
C THR A 63 -5.46 1.22 5.93
N ASP A 64 -5.85 2.30 5.25
CA ASP A 64 -5.16 3.60 5.25
C ASP A 64 -6.06 4.76 5.68
N GLY A 65 -7.32 4.49 6.01
CA GLY A 65 -8.28 5.52 6.41
C GLY A 65 -8.85 6.36 5.26
N LYS A 66 -8.51 6.05 4.00
CA LYS A 66 -9.12 6.69 2.83
C LYS A 66 -10.42 5.99 2.44
N LEU A 67 -11.30 6.73 1.78
CA LEU A 67 -12.53 6.20 1.21
C LEU A 67 -12.26 5.72 -0.21
N TRP A 68 -12.49 4.43 -0.48
CA TRP A 68 -12.17 3.79 -1.76
C TRP A 68 -13.44 3.28 -2.45
N SER A 69 -13.49 3.41 -3.78
CA SER A 69 -14.55 2.84 -4.61
C SER A 69 -14.61 1.31 -4.50
N SER A 70 -15.66 0.69 -5.03
CA SER A 70 -15.65 -0.77 -5.26
C SER A 70 -14.51 -1.16 -6.20
N SER A 71 -13.99 -2.39 -6.04
CA SER A 71 -12.85 -2.86 -6.83
C SER A 71 -13.16 -2.93 -8.33
N ARG A 72 -12.14 -2.69 -9.16
CA ARG A 72 -12.12 -2.99 -10.59
C ARG A 72 -10.92 -3.88 -10.89
N VAL A 73 -11.13 -4.94 -11.66
CA VAL A 73 -10.04 -5.83 -12.08
C VAL A 73 -9.33 -5.20 -13.28
N SER A 74 -8.01 -5.15 -13.23
CA SER A 74 -7.15 -4.77 -14.35
C SER A 74 -5.97 -5.75 -14.43
N GLY A 75 -6.07 -6.75 -15.31
CA GLY A 75 -5.12 -7.86 -15.34
C GLY A 75 -5.05 -8.59 -13.99
N ARG A 76 -3.86 -8.58 -13.37
CA ARG A 76 -3.62 -9.19 -12.04
C ARG A 76 -3.81 -8.21 -10.87
N PHE A 77 -4.27 -7.00 -11.14
CA PHE A 77 -4.43 -5.96 -10.13
C PHE A 77 -5.89 -5.68 -9.81
N LEU A 78 -6.14 -5.33 -8.56
CA LEU A 78 -7.37 -4.68 -8.13
C LEU A 78 -7.10 -3.18 -8.04
N ILE A 79 -7.92 -2.41 -8.74
CA ILE A 79 -7.84 -0.95 -8.80
C ILE A 79 -9.01 -0.37 -8.03
N TYR A 80 -8.70 0.66 -7.25
CA TYR A 80 -9.62 1.44 -6.43
C TYR A 80 -9.38 2.92 -6.74
N HIS A 81 -10.44 3.71 -6.83
CA HIS A 81 -10.34 5.15 -6.91
C HIS A 81 -10.67 5.77 -5.56
N GLU A 82 -9.87 6.74 -5.13
CA GLU A 82 -10.16 7.52 -3.93
C GLU A 82 -11.42 8.34 -4.18
N MET A 83 -12.36 8.25 -3.25
CA MET A 83 -13.62 8.98 -3.31
C MET A 83 -13.57 10.16 -2.35
N GLU A 84 -14.20 11.26 -2.74
CA GLU A 84 -14.45 12.34 -1.80
C GLU A 84 -15.41 11.84 -0.72
N GLY A 85 -14.96 11.87 0.54
CA GLY A 85 -15.87 11.74 1.66
C GLY A 85 -16.71 13.01 1.75
N LYS A 86 -18.03 12.87 1.90
CA LYS A 86 -18.80 13.93 2.56
C LYS A 86 -18.20 14.08 3.95
N HIS A 87 -17.34 15.09 4.15
CA HIS A 87 -16.99 15.53 5.49
C HIS A 87 -18.29 15.98 6.14
N GLY A 88 -18.95 15.08 6.87
CA GLY A 88 -19.91 15.45 7.87
C GLY A 88 -19.16 16.20 8.97
N ARG A 89 -18.94 17.49 8.76
CA ARG A 89 -18.96 18.45 9.87
C ARG A 89 -20.44 18.61 10.22
N GLY A 90 -20.89 17.74 11.11
CA GLY A 90 -22.10 17.90 11.92
C GLY A 90 -21.67 17.86 13.37
#